data_AF-A0A4U5JQ86-F1
#
_entry.id   AF-A0A4U5JQ86-F1
#
_cell.length_a   1.000
_cell.length_b   1.000
_cell.length_c   1.000
_cell.angle_alpha   90.00
_cell.angle_beta   90.00
_cell.angle_gamma   90.00
#
_symmetry.space_group_name_H-M   'P 1'
#
loop_
_entity.id
_entity.type
_entity.pdbx_description
1 polymer ?
#
loop_
_entity_poly.entity_id
_entity_poly.type
_entity_poly.pdbx_seq_one_letter_code
_entity_poly.pdbx_strand_id
1 'polypeptide(L)'
;MYPQFNEQFTAATRQFADTAAQINRLALNNAEKVFGLQLAAFNDSANAAFAYFGQLVEARDLEALKAVVPNGIQVARENVERAISTGQEVYGQTLKTNEAIGQIAKGQFEAASEQAQSNAERVVKAAGKVAAK
;
A
#
# COMPACT_ATOMS: atom_id res chain seq x y z
N MET A 1 -29.24 -19.73 27.64
CA MET A 1 -29.25 -19.60 26.16
C MET A 1 -28.74 -18.24 25.64
N TYR A 2 -28.72 -17.16 26.43
CA TYR A 2 -28.17 -15.86 26.01
C TYR A 2 -26.64 -15.66 25.99
N PRO A 3 -25.80 -16.33 26.82
CA PRO A 3 -24.38 -15.97 26.90
C PRO A 3 -23.57 -16.32 25.65
N GLN A 4 -23.81 -17.48 25.03
CA GLN A 4 -23.03 -17.94 23.86
C GLN A 4 -23.24 -17.08 22.61
N PHE A 5 -24.46 -16.60 22.37
CA PHE A 5 -24.74 -15.72 21.23
C PHE A 5 -24.07 -14.36 21.40
N ASN A 6 -24.05 -13.84 22.63
CA ASN A 6 -23.42 -12.57 22.96
C ASN A 6 -21.89 -12.65 22.82
N GLU A 7 -21.28 -13.77 23.20
CA GLU A 7 -19.84 -14.02 23.03
C GLU A 7 -19.44 -14.15 21.56
N GLN A 8 -20.20 -14.89 20.76
CA GLN A 8 -19.95 -15.04 19.31
C GLN A 8 -20.09 -13.71 18.57
N PHE A 9 -21.13 -12.93 18.88
CA PHE A 9 -21.31 -11.60 18.31
C PHE A 9 -20.17 -10.66 18.70
N THR A 10 -19.80 -10.62 19.99
CA THR A 10 -18.69 -9.79 20.47
C THR A 10 -17.36 -10.19 19.82
N ALA A 11 -17.10 -11.48 19.65
CA ALA A 11 -15.90 -11.98 18.98
C ALA A 11 -15.87 -11.58 17.49
N ALA A 12 -17.00 -11.72 16.78
CA ALA A 12 -17.11 -11.30 15.39
C ALA A 12 -16.92 -9.79 15.22
N THR A 13 -17.49 -8.97 16.13
CA THR A 13 -17.29 -7.51 16.11
C THR A 13 -15.82 -7.14 16.35
N ARG A 14 -15.12 -7.82 17.27
CA ARG A 14 -13.68 -7.60 17.49
C ARG A 14 -12.86 -7.97 16.26
N GLN A 15 -13.08 -9.15 15.69
CA GLN A 15 -12.39 -9.60 14.49
C GLN A 15 -12.61 -8.66 13.30
N PHE A 16 -13.83 -8.14 13.14
CA PHE A 16 -14.12 -7.11 12.16
C PHE A 16 -13.36 -5.81 12.43
N ALA A 17 -13.37 -5.33 13.67
CA ALA A 17 -12.64 -4.11 14.07
C ALA A 17 -11.13 -4.25 13.85
N ASP A 18 -10.55 -5.41 14.20
CA ASP A 18 -9.12 -5.69 14.00
C ASP A 18 -8.77 -5.74 12.51
N THR A 19 -9.62 -6.37 11.70
CA THR A 19 -9.46 -6.42 10.24
C THR A 19 -9.55 -5.04 9.61
N ALA A 20 -10.55 -4.24 10.01
CA ALA A 20 -10.70 -2.87 9.54
C ALA A 20 -9.49 -2.01 9.94
N ALA A 21 -8.98 -2.17 11.17
CA ALA A 21 -7.77 -1.50 11.63
C ALA A 21 -6.54 -1.92 10.81
N GLN A 22 -6.40 -3.20 10.47
CA GLN A 22 -5.30 -3.71 9.65
C GLN A 22 -5.33 -3.15 8.23
N ILE A 23 -6.52 -3.11 7.60
CA ILE A 23 -6.72 -2.51 6.28
C ILE A 23 -6.40 -1.01 6.31
N ASN A 24 -6.89 -0.29 7.33
CA ASN A 24 -6.59 1.13 7.51
C ASN A 24 -5.07 1.38 7.65
N ARG A 25 -4.36 0.56 8.41
CA ARG A 25 -2.90 0.65 8.52
C ARG A 25 -2.19 0.41 7.19
N LEU A 26 -2.63 -0.59 6.42
CA LEU A 26 -2.07 -0.83 5.08
C LEU A 26 -2.28 0.36 4.14
N ALA A 27 -3.48 0.93 4.14
CA ALA A 27 -3.80 2.10 3.33
C ALA A 27 -2.96 3.32 3.74
N LEU A 28 -2.81 3.59 5.05
CA LEU A 28 -1.98 4.68 5.57
C LEU A 28 -0.50 4.47 5.21
N ASN A 29 0.03 3.26 5.42
CA ASN A 29 1.40 2.93 5.06
C ASN A 29 1.65 3.08 3.56
N ASN A 30 0.68 2.73 2.72
CA ASN A 30 0.78 2.96 1.28
C ASN A 30 0.81 4.45 0.94
N ALA A 31 -0.08 5.24 1.54
CA ALA A 31 -0.11 6.68 1.35
C ALA A 31 1.22 7.34 1.77
N GLU A 32 1.78 6.94 2.91
CA GLU A 32 3.08 7.42 3.38
C GLU A 32 4.20 7.09 2.40
N LYS A 33 4.26 5.85 1.91
CA LYS A 33 5.26 5.45 0.91
C LYS A 33 5.11 6.19 -0.41
N VAL A 34 3.89 6.28 -0.95
CA VAL A 34 3.61 7.01 -2.20
C VAL A 34 4.01 8.48 -2.05
N PHE A 35 3.67 9.10 -0.92
CA PHE A 35 4.06 10.48 -0.64
C PHE A 35 5.58 10.63 -0.52
N GLY A 36 6.25 9.72 0.19
CA GLY A 36 7.71 9.70 0.31
C GLY A 36 8.41 9.58 -1.04
N LEU A 37 7.91 8.72 -1.93
CA LEU A 37 8.43 8.57 -3.30
C LEU A 37 8.28 9.84 -4.12
N GLN A 38 7.11 10.49 -4.06
CA GLN A 38 6.87 11.75 -4.76
C GLN A 38 7.75 12.88 -4.22
N LEU A 39 7.91 12.96 -2.89
CA LEU A 39 8.76 13.96 -2.25
C LEU A 39 10.24 13.76 -2.62
N ALA A 40 10.72 12.51 -2.61
CA ALA A 40 12.07 12.19 -3.06
C ALA A 40 12.28 12.59 -4.52
N ALA A 41 11.34 12.23 -5.40
CA ALA A 41 11.41 12.58 -6.82
C ALA A 41 11.42 14.10 -7.06
N PHE A 42 10.62 14.84 -6.29
CA PHE A 42 10.61 16.29 -6.32
C PHE A 42 11.94 16.86 -5.84
N ASN A 43 12.45 16.40 -4.68
CA ASN A 43 13.70 16.87 -4.10
C ASN A 43 14.88 16.66 -5.05
N ASP A 44 14.98 15.48 -5.67
CA ASP A 44 16.04 15.18 -6.61
C ASP A 44 15.93 16.04 -7.89
N SER A 45 14.70 16.29 -8.36
CA SER A 45 14.46 17.12 -9.55
C SER A 45 14.78 18.58 -9.28
N ALA A 46 14.44 19.06 -8.10
CA ALA A 46 14.79 20.40 -7.63
C ALA A 46 16.31 20.55 -7.49
N ASN A 47 16.99 19.59 -6.87
CA ASN A 47 18.45 19.60 -6.73
C ASN A 47 19.15 19.64 -8.09
N ALA A 48 18.72 18.82 -9.05
CA ALA A 48 19.28 18.81 -10.40
C ALA A 48 19.04 20.15 -11.13
N ALA A 49 17.84 20.73 -11.02
CA ALA A 49 17.53 22.02 -11.59
C ALA A 49 18.37 23.16 -10.96
N PHE A 50 18.50 23.17 -9.63
CA PHE A 50 19.33 24.17 -8.95
C PHE A 50 20.80 24.03 -9.30
N ALA A 51 21.33 22.81 -9.43
CA ALA A 51 22.69 22.58 -9.90
C ALA A 51 22.90 23.17 -11.32
N TYR A 52 21.97 22.94 -12.24
CA TYR A 52 22.02 23.52 -13.58
C TYR A 52 21.90 25.05 -13.58
N PHE A 53 21.02 25.63 -12.78
CA PHE A 53 20.94 27.08 -12.64
C PHE A 53 22.22 27.68 -12.04
N GLY A 54 22.88 26.97 -11.13
CA GLY A 54 24.22 27.34 -10.65
C GLY A 54 25.23 27.46 -11.80
N GLN A 55 25.26 26.46 -12.69
CA GLN A 55 26.12 26.48 -13.87
C GLN A 55 25.79 27.65 -14.82
N LEU A 56 24.51 27.98 -14.98
CA LEU A 56 24.10 29.14 -15.79
C LEU A 56 24.54 30.48 -15.20
N VAL A 57 24.49 30.62 -13.87
CA VAL A 57 24.95 31.84 -13.17
C VAL A 57 26.48 31.98 -13.26
N GLU A 58 27.21 30.87 -13.28
CA GLU A 58 28.67 30.85 -13.43
C GLU A 58 29.14 31.11 -14.87
N ALA A 59 28.30 30.87 -15.87
CA ALA A 59 28.62 31.12 -17.28
C ALA A 59 28.63 32.63 -17.59
N ARG A 60 29.83 33.19 -17.82
CA ARG A 60 30.02 34.63 -18.06
C ARG A 60 30.12 35.05 -19.53
N ASP A 61 30.18 34.09 -20.45
CA ASP A 61 30.31 34.34 -21.89
C ASP A 61 29.53 33.31 -22.73
N LEU A 62 29.46 33.56 -24.04
CA LEU A 62 28.72 32.72 -24.98
C LEU A 62 29.32 31.31 -25.15
N GLU A 63 30.61 31.14 -24.90
CA GLU A 63 31.29 29.85 -25.02
C GLU A 63 30.96 28.97 -23.80
N ALA A 64 31.01 29.56 -22.59
CA ALA A 64 30.56 28.94 -21.35
C ALA A 64 29.07 28.60 -21.38
N LEU A 65 28.23 29.48 -21.95
CA LEU A 65 26.80 29.20 -22.13
C LEU A 65 26.57 28.00 -23.05
N LYS A 66 27.28 27.92 -24.19
CA LYS A 66 27.20 26.75 -25.08
C LYS A 66 27.65 25.46 -24.40
N ALA A 67 28.61 25.54 -23.49
CA ALA A 67 29.10 24.38 -22.74
C ALA A 67 28.07 23.82 -21.75
N VAL A 68 27.15 24.64 -21.22
CA VAL A 68 26.14 24.20 -20.23
C VAL A 68 24.80 23.81 -20.83
N VAL A 69 24.49 24.19 -22.08
CA VAL A 69 23.25 23.76 -22.77
C VAL A 69 23.03 22.23 -22.74
N PRO A 70 24.04 21.37 -22.99
CA PRO A 70 23.88 19.92 -22.89
C PRO A 70 23.44 19.47 -21.50
N ASN A 71 23.91 20.13 -20.44
CA ASN A 71 23.54 19.81 -19.06
C ASN A 71 22.05 20.09 -18.81
N GLY A 72 21.49 21.14 -19.38
CA GLY A 72 20.05 21.43 -19.30
C GLY A 72 19.20 20.36 -19.99
N ILE A 73 19.65 19.86 -21.15
CA ILE A 73 19.01 18.73 -21.84
C ILE A 73 19.09 17.46 -20.99
N GLN A 74 20.24 17.23 -20.35
CA GLN A 74 20.44 16.10 -19.46
C GLN A 74 19.50 16.17 -18.24
N VAL A 75 19.41 17.32 -17.56
CA VAL A 75 18.49 17.52 -16.43
C VAL A 75 17.03 17.27 -16.85
N ALA A 76 16.63 17.76 -18.02
CA ALA A 76 15.28 17.51 -18.54
C ALA A 76 15.02 16.00 -18.76
N ARG A 77 15.98 15.28 -19.34
CA ARG A 77 15.90 13.83 -19.53
C ARG A 77 15.82 13.09 -18.19
N GLU A 78 16.73 13.38 -17.27
CA GLU A 78 16.78 12.75 -15.95
C GLU A 78 15.49 12.97 -15.16
N ASN A 79 14.88 14.16 -15.24
CA ASN A 79 13.61 14.44 -14.61
C ASN A 79 12.45 13.61 -15.22
N VAL A 80 12.46 13.39 -16.53
CA VAL A 80 11.46 12.51 -17.19
C VAL A 80 11.66 11.05 -16.78
N GLU A 81 12.89 10.57 -16.79
CA GLU A 81 13.23 9.20 -16.36
C GLU A 81 12.82 8.97 -14.89
N ARG A 82 13.10 9.95 -14.03
CA ARG A 82 12.68 9.93 -12.62
C ARG A 82 11.16 9.92 -12.48
N ALA A 83 10.44 10.77 -13.20
CA ALA A 83 8.98 10.80 -13.15
C ALA A 83 8.36 9.45 -13.57
N ILE A 84 8.88 8.82 -14.62
CA ILE A 84 8.43 7.50 -15.08
C ILE A 84 8.74 6.44 -14.02
N SER A 85 9.96 6.42 -13.48
CA SER A 85 10.39 5.46 -12.45
C SER A 85 9.55 5.59 -11.18
N THR A 86 9.35 6.80 -10.67
CA THR A 86 8.48 7.08 -9.52
C THR A 86 7.04 6.67 -9.80
N GLY A 87 6.52 6.92 -11.01
CA GLY A 87 5.19 6.48 -11.41
C GLY A 87 5.04 4.95 -11.36
N GLN A 88 6.03 4.22 -11.86
CA GLN A 88 6.06 2.75 -11.78
C GLN A 88 6.11 2.25 -10.34
N GLU A 89 6.90 2.89 -9.49
CA GLU A 89 7.03 2.50 -8.09
C GLU A 89 5.75 2.78 -7.28
N VAL A 90 5.12 3.95 -7.48
CA VAL A 90 3.82 4.29 -6.89
C VAL A 90 2.74 3.29 -7.31
N TYR A 91 2.70 2.94 -8.60
CA TYR A 91 1.75 1.95 -9.12
C TYR A 91 2.00 0.57 -8.51
N GLY A 92 3.24 0.08 -8.52
CA GLY A 92 3.61 -1.20 -7.94
C GLY A 92 3.34 -1.28 -6.43
N GLN A 93 3.63 -0.22 -5.68
CA GLN A 93 3.37 -0.14 -4.24
C GLN A 93 1.86 -0.14 -3.94
N THR A 94 1.06 0.55 -4.75
CA THR A 94 -0.40 0.56 -4.63
C THR A 94 -0.99 -0.81 -4.97
N LEU A 95 -0.53 -1.46 -6.05
CA LEU A 95 -0.94 -2.83 -6.40
C LEU A 95 -0.66 -3.82 -5.27
N LYS A 96 0.57 -3.82 -4.72
CA LYS A 96 0.93 -4.68 -3.58
C LYS A 96 0.05 -4.45 -2.36
N THR A 97 -0.34 -3.20 -2.11
CA THR A 97 -1.24 -2.88 -1.01
C THR A 97 -2.64 -3.45 -1.25
N ASN A 98 -3.16 -3.32 -2.47
CA ASN A 98 -4.46 -3.90 -2.83
C ASN A 98 -4.42 -5.45 -2.77
N GLU A 99 -3.33 -6.07 -3.19
CA GLU A 99 -3.12 -7.51 -3.04
C GLU A 99 -3.12 -7.93 -1.56
N ALA A 100 -2.44 -7.18 -0.69
CA ALA A 100 -2.42 -7.45 0.75
C ALA A 100 -3.83 -7.30 1.38
N ILE A 101 -4.58 -6.26 1.00
CA ILE A 101 -5.99 -6.09 1.44
C ILE A 101 -6.84 -7.27 0.93
N GLY A 102 -6.66 -7.69 -0.31
CA GLY A 102 -7.34 -8.85 -0.89
C GLY A 102 -7.02 -10.16 -0.16
N GLN A 103 -5.76 -10.36 0.25
CA GLN A 103 -5.36 -11.51 1.06
C GLN A 103 -6.02 -11.50 2.44
N ILE A 104 -6.15 -10.33 3.08
CA ILE A 104 -6.90 -10.19 4.34
C ILE A 104 -8.36 -10.59 4.14
N ALA A 105 -9.02 -10.08 3.09
CA ALA A 105 -10.41 -10.43 2.78
C ALA A 105 -10.60 -11.92 2.51
N LYS A 106 -9.66 -12.54 1.78
CA LYS A 106 -9.65 -13.99 1.55
C LYS A 106 -9.51 -14.77 2.85
N GLY A 107 -8.60 -14.37 3.74
CA GLY A 107 -8.43 -15.00 5.06
C GLY A 107 -9.69 -14.90 5.93
N GLN A 108 -10.43 -13.79 5.87
CA GLN A 108 -11.72 -13.67 6.57
C GLN A 108 -12.77 -14.64 6.03
N PHE A 109 -12.82 -14.85 4.71
CA PHE A 109 -13.73 -15.81 4.10
C PHE A 109 -13.38 -17.26 4.48
N GLU A 110 -12.09 -17.60 4.47
CA GLU A 110 -11.60 -18.91 4.89
C GLU A 110 -11.96 -19.19 6.36
N ALA A 111 -11.70 -18.24 7.26
CA ALA A 111 -12.05 -18.36 8.67
C ALA A 111 -13.57 -18.52 8.89
N ALA A 112 -14.40 -17.78 8.16
CA ALA A 112 -15.86 -17.91 8.24
C ALA A 112 -16.34 -19.29 7.74
N SER A 113 -15.75 -19.81 6.66
CA SER A 113 -16.05 -21.13 6.13
C SER A 113 -15.68 -22.24 7.12
N GLU A 114 -14.49 -22.18 7.71
CA GLU A 114 -14.04 -23.11 8.76
C GLU A 114 -14.97 -23.09 9.97
N GLN A 115 -15.40 -21.90 10.41
CA GLN A 115 -16.31 -21.77 11.54
C GLN A 115 -17.70 -22.34 11.23
N ALA A 116 -18.20 -22.18 10.00
CA ALA A 116 -19.45 -22.78 9.57
C ALA A 116 -19.37 -24.32 9.54
N GLN A 117 -18.26 -24.88 9.03
CA GLN A 117 -18.00 -26.32 9.05
C GLN A 117 -17.93 -26.87 10.48
N SER A 118 -17.17 -26.21 11.37
CA SER A 118 -17.05 -26.60 12.78
C SER A 118 -18.42 -26.58 13.50
N ASN A 119 -19.25 -25.58 13.23
CA ASN A 119 -20.59 -25.51 13.79
C ASN A 119 -21.50 -26.62 13.24
N ALA A 120 -21.42 -26.94 11.94
CA ALA A 120 -22.15 -28.05 11.34
C ALA A 120 -21.76 -29.40 11.98
N GLU A 121 -20.46 -29.66 12.15
CA GLU A 121 -19.98 -30.87 12.82
C GLU A 121 -20.46 -30.98 14.28
N ARG A 122 -20.48 -29.85 15.02
CA ARG A 122 -21.01 -29.80 16.39
C ARG A 122 -22.50 -30.13 16.42
N VAL A 123 -23.28 -29.58 15.50
CA VAL A 123 -24.72 -29.87 15.38
C VAL A 123 -24.96 -31.34 15.04
N VAL A 124 -24.21 -31.90 14.09
CA VAL A 124 -24.31 -33.32 13.70
C VAL A 124 -23.95 -34.24 14.87
N LYS A 125 -22.87 -33.96 15.61
CA LYS A 125 -22.50 -34.73 16.82
C LYS A 125 -23.55 -34.63 17.92
N ALA A 126 -24.15 -33.45 18.12
CA ALA A 126 -25.21 -33.26 19.10
C ALA A 126 -26.48 -34.04 18.71
N ALA A 127 -26.89 -33.97 17.45
CA ALA A 127 -28.04 -34.73 16.93
C ALA A 127 -27.83 -36.25 17.03
N GLY A 128 -26.63 -36.74 16.71
CA GLY A 128 -26.28 -38.16 16.86
C GLY A 128 -26.32 -38.66 18.31
N LYS A 129 -25.93 -37.82 19.29
CA LYS A 129 -26.05 -38.15 20.72
C LYS A 129 -27.50 -38.15 21.22
N VAL A 130 -28.38 -37.33 20.64
CA VAL A 130 -29.81 -37.30 20.98
C VAL A 130 -30.55 -38.48 20.37
N ALA A 131 -30.17 -38.91 19.16
CA ALA A 131 -30.77 -40.08 18.49
C ALA A 131 -30.30 -41.44 19.06
N ALA A 132 -29.18 -41.46 19.79
CA ALA A 132 -28.64 -42.66 20.45
C ALA A 132 -29.16 -42.85 21.89
N LYS A 133 -30.12 -42.04 22.34
CA LYS A 133 -30.73 -42.09 23.66
C LYS A 133 -32.20 -42.47 23.54
#